data_AF-A0A6H1ZQZ6-F1
#
_entry.id   AF-A0A6H1ZQZ6-F1
#
_cell.length_a   1.000
_cell.length_b   1.000
_cell.length_c   1.000
_cell.angle_alpha   90.00
_cell.angle_beta   90.00
_cell.angle_gamma   90.00
#
_symmetry.space_group_name_H-M   'P 1'
#
loop_
_entity.id
_entity.type
_entity.pdbx_description
1 polymer ?
#
loop_
_entity_poly.entity_id
_entity_poly.type
_entity_poly.pdbx_seq_one_letter_code
_entity_poly.pdbx_strand_id
1 'polypeptide(L)' 'MQNKEFKLGDRVKYVSNVFLDEDSNPLWGGLCGKVEGVIDHLSTFGLPVEVMWDNGMYNSYNYSDLELINKQTQLNLFRE' A
#
# COMPACT_ATOMS: atom_id res chain seq x y z
N MET A 1 13.48 13.65 -7.42
CA MET A 1 12.32 12.92 -6.86
C MET A 1 12.71 11.46 -6.83
N GLN A 2 12.80 10.82 -5.66
CA GLN A 2 13.12 9.39 -5.59
C GLN A 2 11.91 8.63 -6.14
N ASN A 3 12.09 7.90 -7.24
CA ASN A 3 11.15 6.86 -7.65
C ASN A 3 11.13 5.83 -6.52
N LYS A 4 10.08 5.83 -5.70
CA LYS A 4 9.80 4.74 -4.77
C LYS A 4 9.42 3.53 -5.62
N GLU A 5 10.39 2.70 -5.97
CA GLU A 5 10.11 1.38 -6.56
C GLU A 5 9.60 0.46 -5.45
N PHE A 6 8.30 0.19 -5.46
CA PHE A 6 7.74 -0.93 -4.68
C PHE A 6 8.19 -2.24 -5.31
N LYS A 7 8.35 -3.28 -4.50
CA LYS A 7 8.71 -4.62 -4.94
C LYS A 7 7.77 -5.64 -4.32
N LEU A 8 7.65 -6.78 -5.00
CA LEU A 8 6.87 -7.91 -4.49
C LEU A 8 7.34 -8.31 -3.09
N GLY A 9 6.39 -8.40 -2.16
CA GLY A 9 6.65 -8.70 -0.75
C GLY A 9 6.90 -7.48 0.14
N ASP A 10 7.03 -6.28 -0.42
CA ASP A 10 7.18 -5.07 0.38
C ASP A 10 5.94 -4.83 1.25
N ARG A 11 6.19 -4.42 2.50
CA ARG A 11 5.12 -3.98 3.40
C ARG A 11 4.84 -2.52 3.15
N VAL A 12 3.57 -2.20 2.96
CA VAL A 12 3.11 -0.85 2.66
C VAL A 12 2.02 -0.46 3.62
N LYS A 13 1.92 0.84 3.89
CA LYS A 13 0.75 1.45 4.51
C LYS A 13 0.04 2.34 3.50
N TYR A 14 -1.28 2.34 3.55
CA TYR A 14 -2.08 3.33 2.84
C TYR A 14 -1.92 4.69 3.52
N VAL A 15 -1.61 5.73 2.74
CA VAL A 15 -1.37 7.09 3.25
C VAL A 15 -2.21 8.14 2.53
N SER A 16 -2.87 7.75 1.45
CA SER A 16 -3.77 8.64 0.73
C SER A 16 -5.08 8.79 1.50
N ASN A 17 -5.71 9.95 1.38
CA ASN A 17 -7.03 10.22 1.96
C ASN A 17 -8.11 10.09 0.88
N VAL A 18 -7.90 9.26 -0.14
CA VAL A 18 -8.87 9.10 -1.25
C VAL A 18 -10.06 8.25 -0.82
N PHE A 19 -9.85 7.20 0.00
CA PHE A 19 -10.93 6.26 0.36
C PHE A 19 -11.62 6.54 1.72
N LEU A 20 -11.18 7.56 2.48
CA LEU A 20 -11.74 8.06 3.77
C LEU A 20 -12.63 7.04 4.55
N ASP A 21 -13.82 7.48 4.98
CA ASP A 21 -14.85 6.70 5.66
C ASP A 21 -15.91 6.19 4.65
N GLU A 22 -15.49 5.85 3.43
CA GLU A 22 -16.44 5.23 2.51
C GLU A 22 -16.68 3.77 2.92
N ASP A 23 -17.94 3.33 2.86
CA ASP A 23 -18.30 1.91 3.03
C ASP A 23 -17.55 1.00 2.03
N SER A 24 -17.12 1.58 0.91
CA SER A 24 -16.32 0.96 -0.15
C SER A 24 -14.82 0.87 0.18
N ASN A 25 -14.37 1.45 1.29
CA ASN A 25 -12.95 1.50 1.63
C ASN A 25 -12.43 0.06 1.79
N PRO A 26 -11.56 -0.46 0.93
CA PRO A 26 -11.10 -1.85 1.04
C PRO A 26 -10.25 -2.09 2.29
N LEU A 27 -9.91 -1.03 3.04
CA LEU A 27 -9.02 -1.08 4.19
C LEU A 27 -9.76 -1.43 5.48
N TRP A 28 -11.03 -1.06 5.69
CA TRP A 28 -11.83 -1.27 6.94
C TRP A 28 -10.97 -1.43 8.22
N GLY A 29 -10.11 -0.45 8.52
CA GLY A 29 -9.24 -0.44 9.72
C GLY A 29 -7.87 -1.13 9.59
N GLY A 30 -7.62 -1.87 8.51
CA GLY A 30 -6.32 -2.40 8.10
C GLY A 30 -5.57 -1.42 7.19
N LEU A 31 -4.76 -0.55 7.78
CA LEU A 31 -3.95 0.43 7.02
C LEU A 31 -2.69 -0.17 6.39
N CYS A 32 -2.40 -1.45 6.62
CA CYS A 32 -1.16 -2.10 6.24
C CYS A 32 -1.42 -3.34 5.37
N GLY A 33 -0.55 -3.54 4.40
CA GLY A 33 -0.65 -4.64 3.45
C GLY A 33 0.71 -5.03 2.89
N LYS A 34 0.70 -5.99 1.98
CA LYS A 34 1.87 -6.51 1.29
C LYS A 34 1.67 -6.36 -0.22
N VAL A 35 2.69 -5.87 -0.90
CA VAL A 35 2.70 -5.79 -2.36
C VAL A 35 2.74 -7.21 -2.92
N GLU A 36 1.76 -7.55 -3.76
CA GLU A 36 1.65 -8.84 -4.47
C GLU A 36 1.91 -8.68 -5.97
N GLY A 37 1.97 -7.44 -6.48
CA GLY A 37 2.22 -7.19 -7.89
C GLY A 37 2.65 -5.75 -8.14
N VAL A 38 3.51 -5.58 -9.15
CA VAL A 38 3.94 -4.27 -9.66
C VAL A 38 3.87 -4.32 -11.18
N ILE A 39 3.12 -3.39 -11.78
CA ILE A 39 2.92 -3.32 -13.22
C ILE A 39 3.85 -2.23 -13.79
N ASP A 40 4.96 -2.67 -14.39
CA ASP A 40 6.03 -1.78 -14.89
C ASP A 40 5.71 -1.14 -16.25
N HIS A 41 4.66 -1.61 -16.93
CA HIS A 41 4.27 -1.17 -18.27
C HIS A 41 2.82 -0.67 -18.29
N LEU A 42 2.54 0.40 -17.56
CA LEU A 42 1.29 1.13 -17.71
C LEU A 42 1.42 2.19 -18.80
N SER A 43 0.51 2.17 -19.76
CA SER A 43 0.62 2.96 -20.98
C SER A 43 0.40 4.46 -20.76
N THR A 44 -0.39 4.90 -19.77
CA THR A 44 -0.46 6.32 -19.33
C THR A 44 -1.31 6.45 -18.05
N PHE A 45 -2.29 5.56 -17.85
CA PHE A 45 -3.20 5.58 -16.72
C PHE A 45 -3.40 4.16 -16.19
N GLY A 46 -3.14 3.96 -14.90
CA GLY A 46 -3.40 2.71 -14.21
C GLY A 46 -2.89 2.78 -12.78
N LEU A 47 -3.28 1.79 -11.99
CA LEU A 47 -2.90 1.64 -10.59
C LEU A 47 -1.77 0.59 -10.54
N PRO A 48 -0.48 0.99 -10.59
CA PRO A 48 0.65 0.09 -10.81
C PRO A 48 0.93 -0.87 -9.66
N VAL A 49 0.43 -0.61 -8.46
CA VAL A 49 0.81 -1.38 -7.27
C VAL A 49 -0.37 -2.17 -6.78
N GLU A 50 -0.25 -3.49 -6.81
CA GLU A 50 -1.26 -4.42 -6.32
C GLU A 50 -0.92 -4.85 -4.88
N VAL A 51 -1.88 -4.69 -3.97
CA VAL A 51 -1.66 -4.89 -2.54
C VAL A 51 -2.70 -5.86 -1.99
N MET A 52 -2.21 -6.87 -1.26
CA MET A 52 -3.01 -7.68 -0.36
C MET A 52 -2.96 -7.06 1.04
N TRP A 53 -4.09 -6.56 1.51
CA TRP A 53 -4.24 -5.97 2.84
C TRP A 53 -4.37 -7.04 3.92
N ASP A 54 -3.99 -6.69 5.16
CA ASP A 54 -4.00 -7.65 6.28
C ASP A 54 -5.40 -8.13 6.65
N ASN A 55 -6.45 -7.40 6.24
CA ASN A 55 -7.85 -7.80 6.38
C ASN A 55 -8.29 -8.84 5.31
N GLY A 56 -7.39 -9.24 4.40
CA GLY A 56 -7.65 -10.18 3.32
C GLY A 56 -8.20 -9.56 2.03
N MET A 57 -8.35 -8.23 1.99
CA MET A 57 -8.82 -7.52 0.80
C MET A 57 -7.67 -7.26 -0.17
N TYR A 58 -7.96 -7.33 -1.46
CA TYR A 58 -6.98 -7.07 -2.52
C TYR A 58 -7.43 -5.87 -3.35
N ASN A 59 -6.51 -4.93 -3.60
CA ASN A 59 -6.79 -3.77 -4.45
C ASN A 59 -5.51 -3.16 -5.04
N SER A 60 -5.67 -2.33 -6.06
CA SER A 60 -4.57 -1.65 -6.76
C SER A 60 -4.51 -0.16 -6.41
N TYR A 61 -3.30 0.43 -6.40
CA TYR A 61 -3.05 1.81 -5.98
C TYR A 61 -2.00 2.51 -6.85
N ASN A 62 -1.95 3.84 -6.76
CA ASN A 62 -0.81 4.60 -7.27
C ASN A 62 0.35 4.58 -6.29
N TYR A 63 1.54 4.87 -6.79
CA TYR A 63 2.74 5.03 -5.97
C TYR A 63 2.57 6.08 -4.86
N SER A 64 1.80 7.14 -5.11
CA SER A 64 1.52 8.21 -4.16
C SER A 64 0.56 7.81 -3.04
N ASP A 65 -0.22 6.75 -3.23
CA ASP A 65 -1.21 6.32 -2.25
C ASP A 65 -0.64 5.46 -1.14
N LEU A 66 0.61 4.99 -1.32
CA LEU A 66 1.28 4.01 -0.49
C LEU A 66 2.60 4.55 0.07
N GLU A 67 2.97 4.08 1.25
CA GLU A 67 4.28 4.31 1.83
C GLU A 67 4.89 2.99 2.31
N LEU A 68 6.17 2.77 1.99
CA LEU A 68 6.91 1.60 2.47
C LEU A 68 7.01 1.63 4.00
N ILE A 69 6.64 0.52 4.63
CA ILE A 69 6.90 0.26 6.04
C ILE A 69 8.30 -0.35 6.12
N ASN A 70 9.31 0.50 6.29
CA ASN A 70 10.67 0.01 6.52
C ASN A 70 10.73 -0.81 7.82
N LYS A 71 11.56 -1.86 7.85
CA LYS A 71 11.79 -2.72 9.03
C LYS A 71 12.13 -1.95 10.31
N GLN A 72 12.64 -0.72 10.22
CA GLN A 72 12.90 0.15 11.37
C GLN A 72 11.62 0.57 12.10
N THR A 73 10.48 0.70 11.40
CA THR A 73 9.18 1.09 11.99
C THR A 73 8.53 -0.07 12.74
N GLN A 74 8.85 -1.32 12.39
CA GLN A 74 8.36 -2.49 13.14
C GLN A 74 8.92 -2.59 14.56
N LEU A 75 10.07 -1.96 14.85
CA LEU A 75 10.67 -1.96 16.19
C LEU A 75 10.02 -0.95 17.16
N ASN A 76 9.27 0.03 16.64
CA ASN A 76 8.60 1.05 17.47
C ASN A 76 7.12 0.75 17.73
N LEU A 77 6.53 -0.24 17.07
CA LEU A 77 5.12 -0.65 17.28
C LEU A 77 4.94 -1.67 18.42
N PHE A 78 6.03 -2.13 19.04
CA PHE A 78 6.01 -3.04 20.20
C PHE A 78 6.61 -2.41 21.48
N ARG A 79 6.69 -1.08 21.54
CA ARG A 79 7.17 -0.34 22.71
C ARG A 79 6.13 0.65 23.21
N GLU A 80 4.95 0.18 23.59
CA GLU A 80 4.09 0.83 24.59
C GLU A 80 3.42 -0.24 25.45
#